data_AF-A0A8I1TDN5-F1
#
_entry.id   AF-A0A8I1TDN5-F1
#
_cell.length_a   1.000
_cell.length_b   1.000
_cell.length_c   1.000
_cell.angle_alpha   90.00
_cell.angle_beta   90.00
_cell.angle_gamma   90.00
#
_symmetry.space_group_name_H-M   'P 1'
#
loop_
_entity.id
_entity.type
_entity.pdbx_description
1 polymer ?
#
loop_
_entity_poly.entity_id
_entity_poly.type
_entity_poly.pdbx_seq_one_letter_code
_entity_poly.pdbx_strand_id
1 'polypeptide(L)'
;MGDVDQGIALYLFAIIGGAMGSRIVRADYWRGALATAIALAVTAAVFTSAGSNNQLLAKIGVFVAMVVACGAFRLRGIQMASTILGAYAGAVAVLAYFFWTSQ
;
A
#
# COMPACT_ATOMS: atom_id res chain seq x y z
N MET A 1 -1.84 -3.63 -22.96
CA MET A 1 -0.60 -3.91 -22.19
C MET A 1 -0.29 -2.81 -21.17
N GLY A 2 -0.59 -1.52 -21.43
CA GLY A 2 -0.29 -0.43 -20.49
C GLY A 2 -0.93 -0.52 -19.09
N ASP A 3 -2.17 -0.99 -18.96
CA ASP A 3 -2.87 -0.97 -17.64
C ASP A 3 -2.27 -1.94 -16.61
N VAL A 4 -1.74 -3.08 -17.07
CA VAL A 4 -1.14 -4.10 -16.20
C VAL A 4 0.19 -3.61 -15.65
N ASP A 5 1.02 -2.99 -16.50
CA ASP A 5 2.31 -2.44 -16.12
C ASP A 5 2.15 -1.26 -15.16
N GLN A 6 1.14 -0.41 -15.38
CA GLN A 6 0.78 0.68 -14.46
C GLN A 6 0.32 0.16 -13.10
N GLY A 7 -0.50 -0.89 -13.08
CA GLY A 7 -0.91 -1.57 -11.86
C GLY A 7 0.29 -2.10 -11.08
N ILE A 8 1.19 -2.83 -11.74
CA ILE A 8 2.40 -3.38 -11.11
C ILE A 8 3.29 -2.27 -10.54
N ALA A 9 3.48 -1.16 -11.27
CA ALA A 9 4.24 -0.01 -10.79
C ALA A 9 3.62 0.60 -9.52
N LEU A 10 2.29 0.72 -9.46
CA LEU A 10 1.57 1.24 -8.30
C LEU A 10 1.79 0.36 -7.06
N TYR A 11 1.71 -0.96 -7.23
CA TYR A 11 1.95 -1.93 -6.15
C TYR A 11 3.39 -1.85 -5.64
N LEU A 12 4.37 -1.85 -6.55
CA LEU A 12 5.78 -1.80 -6.18
C LEU A 12 6.13 -0.53 -5.41
N PHE A 13 5.66 0.64 -5.87
CA PHE A 13 5.93 1.90 -5.20
C PHE A 13 5.20 2.05 -3.87
N ALA A 14 3.98 1.52 -3.74
CA ALA A 14 3.31 1.45 -2.44
C ALA A 14 4.13 0.60 -1.45
N ILE A 15 4.66 -0.55 -1.88
CA ILE A 15 5.51 -1.41 -1.04
C ILE A 15 6.82 -0.71 -0.66
N ILE A 16 7.48 -0.05 -1.60
CA ILE A 16 8.71 0.72 -1.36
C ILE A 16 8.42 1.88 -0.38
N GLY A 17 7.31 2.58 -0.59
CA GLY A 17 6.83 3.63 0.30
C GLY A 17 6.60 3.13 1.72
N GLY A 18 5.92 1.99 1.88
CA GLY A 18 5.70 1.36 3.18
C GLY A 18 7.01 0.91 3.86
N ALA A 19 7.94 0.37 3.09
CA ALA A 19 9.28 0.03 3.57
C ALA A 19 10.03 1.27 4.09
N MET A 20 10.04 2.36 3.32
CA MET A 20 10.67 3.62 3.73
C MET A 20 9.99 4.25 4.95
N GLY A 21 8.66 4.22 4.99
CA GLY A 21 7.87 4.68 6.14
C GLY A 21 8.25 3.95 7.44
N SER A 22 8.42 2.64 7.38
CA SER A 22 8.87 1.85 8.54
C SER A 22 10.33 2.13 8.93
N ARG A 23 11.21 2.36 7.94
CA ARG A 23 12.63 2.69 8.15
C ARG A 23 12.81 4.02 8.90
N ILE A 24 11.98 5.02 8.62
CA ILE A 24 12.02 6.34 9.31
C ILE A 24 11.88 6.17 10.84
N VAL A 25 11.12 5.17 11.28
CA VAL A 25 10.83 4.92 12.71
C VAL A 25 11.77 3.84 13.29
N ARG A 26 12.96 3.67 12.69
CA ARG A 26 13.97 2.66 13.07
C ARG A 26 13.40 1.23 13.17
N ALA A 27 12.34 0.94 12.41
CA ALA A 27 11.82 -0.41 12.29
C ALA A 27 12.58 -1.17 11.20
N ASP A 28 12.50 -2.49 11.26
CA ASP A 28 12.97 -3.34 10.17
C ASP A 28 12.17 -3.04 8.90
N TYR A 29 12.84 -2.48 7.89
CA TYR A 29 12.22 -2.05 6.63
C TYR A 29 11.45 -3.18 5.91
N TRP A 30 11.92 -4.42 6.08
CA TRP A 30 11.30 -5.60 5.50
C TRP A 30 9.90 -5.86 6.08
N ARG A 31 9.64 -5.52 7.35
CA ARG A 31 8.32 -5.68 7.98
C ARG A 31 7.30 -4.72 7.41
N GLY A 32 7.68 -3.46 7.20
CA GLY A 32 6.81 -2.46 6.56
C GLY A 32 6.49 -2.82 5.11
N ALA A 33 7.49 -3.31 4.36
CA ALA A 33 7.30 -3.81 3.01
C ALA A 33 6.31 -4.98 2.96
N LEU A 34 6.52 -6.00 3.81
CA LEU A 34 5.68 -7.20 3.83
C LEU A 34 4.25 -6.90 4.27
N ALA A 35 4.09 -6.04 5.28
CA ALA A 35 2.78 -5.61 5.76
C ALA A 35 1.99 -4.91 4.65
N THR A 36 2.65 -4.04 3.88
CA THR A 36 2.04 -3.32 2.77
C THR A 36 1.69 -4.27 1.62
N ALA A 37 2.58 -5.19 1.27
CA ALA A 37 2.35 -6.18 0.21
C ALA A 37 1.15 -7.10 0.53
N ILE A 38 1.09 -7.64 1.75
CA ILE A 38 -0.02 -8.49 2.19
C ILE A 38 -1.34 -7.72 2.18
N ALA A 39 -1.34 -6.49 2.70
CA ALA A 39 -2.54 -5.68 2.74
C ALA A 39 -3.12 -5.39 1.35
N LEU A 40 -2.25 -5.06 0.39
CA LEU A 40 -2.65 -4.84 -1.00
C LEU A 40 -3.16 -6.13 -1.65
N ALA A 41 -2.49 -7.27 -1.45
CA ALA A 41 -2.92 -8.56 -1.99
C ALA A 41 -4.28 -9.01 -1.42
N VAL A 42 -4.47 -8.89 -0.11
CA VAL A 42 -5.75 -9.20 0.56
C VAL A 42 -6.85 -8.29 0.03
N THR A 43 -6.57 -7.00 -0.12
CA THR A 43 -7.58 -6.07 -0.64
C THR A 43 -7.91 -6.40 -2.09
N ALA A 44 -6.93 -6.68 -2.94
CA ALA A 44 -7.18 -7.11 -4.31
C ALA A 44 -8.10 -8.34 -4.36
N ALA A 45 -7.79 -9.38 -3.58
CA ALA A 45 -8.59 -10.60 -3.54
C ALA A 45 -10.03 -10.37 -3.04
N VAL A 46 -10.21 -9.54 -2.01
CA VAL A 46 -11.54 -9.19 -1.47
C VAL A 46 -12.35 -8.40 -2.49
N PHE A 47 -11.76 -7.44 -3.19
CA PHE A 47 -12.49 -6.62 -4.18
C PHE A 47 -12.80 -7.39 -5.46
N THR A 48 -11.90 -8.25 -5.92
CA THR A 48 -12.16 -9.15 -7.05
C THR A 48 -13.27 -10.15 -6.72
N SER A 49 -13.32 -10.67 -5.50
CA SER A 49 -14.39 -11.60 -5.07
C SER A 49 -15.72 -10.92 -4.76
N ALA A 50 -15.71 -9.68 -4.28
CA ALA A 50 -16.92 -8.92 -3.95
C ALA A 50 -17.60 -8.28 -5.17
N GLY A 51 -16.93 -8.22 -6.34
CA GLY A 51 -17.47 -7.60 -7.56
C GLY A 51 -17.82 -6.11 -7.40
N SER A 52 -17.29 -5.45 -6.36
CA SER A 52 -17.63 -4.07 -5.99
C SER A 52 -16.46 -3.14 -6.31
N ASN A 53 -16.72 -2.10 -7.10
CA ASN A 53 -15.71 -1.07 -7.44
C ASN A 53 -15.86 0.21 -6.61
N ASN A 54 -16.42 0.11 -5.40
CA ASN A 54 -16.60 1.29 -4.56
C ASN A 54 -15.23 1.77 -4.01
N GLN A 55 -14.76 2.91 -4.52
CA GLN A 55 -13.45 3.49 -4.16
C GLN A 55 -13.32 3.80 -2.66
N LEU A 56 -14.40 4.21 -2.00
CA LEU A 56 -14.38 4.48 -0.56
C LEU A 56 -14.15 3.19 0.22
N LEU A 57 -14.88 2.14 -0.16
CA LEU A 57 -14.75 0.81 0.45
C LEU A 57 -13.34 0.25 0.20
N ALA A 58 -12.77 0.46 -0.99
CA ALA A 58 -11.41 0.02 -1.33
C ALA A 58 -10.35 0.68 -0.45
N LYS A 59 -10.44 2.00 -0.25
CA LYS A 59 -9.51 2.72 0.63
C LYS A 59 -9.61 2.26 2.08
N ILE A 60 -10.82 2.05 2.58
CA ILE A 60 -11.05 1.53 3.94
C ILE A 60 -10.53 0.09 4.05
N GLY A 61 -10.77 -0.75 3.05
CA GLY A 61 -10.29 -2.13 2.98
C GLY A 61 -8.77 -2.23 3.03
N VAL A 62 -8.06 -1.44 2.20
CA VAL A 62 -6.59 -1.37 2.23
C VAL A 62 -6.11 -0.91 3.61
N PHE A 63 -6.72 0.14 4.18
CA PHE A 63 -6.32 0.65 5.48
C PHE A 63 -6.48 -0.43 6.58
N VAL A 64 -7.63 -1.09 6.65
CA VAL A 64 -7.88 -2.16 7.62
C VAL A 64 -6.90 -3.32 7.41
N ALA A 65 -6.68 -3.75 6.17
CA ALA A 65 -5.73 -4.81 5.86
C ALA A 65 -4.30 -4.43 6.26
N MET A 66 -3.89 -3.17 6.08
CA MET A 66 -2.58 -2.67 6.52
C MET A 66 -2.46 -2.66 8.04
N VAL A 67 -3.48 -2.22 8.77
CA VAL A 67 -3.48 -2.23 10.25
C VAL A 67 -3.35 -3.67 10.76
N VAL A 68 -4.12 -4.60 10.20
CA VAL A 68 -4.07 -6.04 10.57
C VAL A 68 -2.70 -6.64 10.25
N ALA A 69 -2.18 -6.40 9.05
CA ALA A 69 -0.87 -6.91 8.64
C ALA A 69 0.25 -6.32 9.51
N CYS A 70 0.23 -5.01 9.77
CA CYS A 70 1.18 -4.37 10.67
C CYS A 70 1.11 -4.92 12.10
N GLY A 71 -0.09 -5.22 12.59
CA GLY A 71 -0.33 -5.89 13.87
C GLY A 71 0.27 -7.30 13.91
N ALA A 72 0.10 -8.08 12.84
CA ALA A 72 0.70 -9.41 12.71
C ALA A 72 2.24 -9.36 12.75
N PHE A 73 2.87 -8.32 12.19
CA PHE A 73 4.32 -8.10 12.27
C PHE A 73 4.80 -7.43 13.57
N ARG A 74 3.91 -7.23 14.55
CA ARG A 74 4.20 -6.58 15.85
C ARG A 74 4.84 -5.20 15.71
N LEU A 75 4.43 -4.43 14.70
CA LEU A 75 4.85 -3.04 14.54
C LEU A 75 4.24 -2.19 15.67
N ARG A 76 5.01 -1.27 16.26
CA ARG A 76 4.47 -0.31 17.24
C ARG A 76 3.53 0.68 16.54
N GLY A 77 2.57 1.28 17.25
CA GLY A 77 1.59 2.19 16.65
C GLY A 77 2.19 3.30 15.76
N ILE A 78 3.31 3.90 16.18
CA ILE A 78 4.03 4.91 15.39
C ILE A 78 4.62 4.31 14.10
N GLN A 79 5.12 3.08 14.16
CA GLN A 79 5.66 2.37 12.99
C GLN A 79 4.54 1.95 12.03
N MET A 80 3.35 1.59 12.54
CA MET A 80 2.19 1.32 11.71
C MET A 80 1.78 2.57 10.94
N ALA A 81 1.63 3.69 11.65
CA ALA A 81 1.25 4.97 11.05
C ALA A 81 2.25 5.42 9.98
N SER A 82 3.55 5.33 10.24
CA SER A 82 4.57 5.71 9.26
C SER A 82 4.61 4.79 8.05
N THR A 83 4.40 3.49 8.23
CA THR A 83 4.32 2.50 7.14
C THR A 83 3.11 2.79 6.24
N ILE A 84 1.95 3.06 6.84
CA ILE A 84 0.72 3.41 6.10
C ILE A 84 0.92 4.70 5.32
N LEU A 85 1.43 5.76 5.97
CA LEU A 85 1.71 7.04 5.30
C LEU A 85 2.71 6.89 4.15
N GLY A 86 3.78 6.12 4.37
CA GLY A 86 4.77 5.83 3.36
C GLY A 86 4.17 5.11 2.15
N ALA A 87 3.32 4.10 2.38
CA ALA A 87 2.66 3.36 1.31
C ALA A 87 1.72 4.24 0.48
N TYR A 88 0.93 5.11 1.14
CA TYR A 88 0.10 6.08 0.44
C TYR A 88 0.93 7.09 -0.35
N ALA A 89 2.02 7.61 0.21
CA ALA A 89 2.90 8.54 -0.48
C ALA A 89 3.52 7.91 -1.75
N GLY A 90 3.96 6.65 -1.66
CA GLY A 90 4.47 5.89 -2.80
C GLY A 90 3.43 5.72 -3.91
N ALA A 91 2.20 5.34 -3.55
CA ALA A 91 1.11 5.20 -4.51
C ALA A 91 0.72 6.54 -5.16
N VAL A 92 0.67 7.63 -4.39
CA VAL A 92 0.33 8.97 -4.89
C VAL A 92 1.39 9.51 -5.84
N ALA A 93 2.67 9.28 -5.55
CA ALA A 93 3.76 9.72 -6.43
C ALA A 93 3.66 9.09 -7.84
N VAL A 94 3.31 7.81 -7.90
CA VAL A 94 3.10 7.10 -9.18
C VAL A 94 1.86 7.59 -9.91
N LEU A 95 0.75 7.82 -9.20
CA LEU A 95 -0.45 8.41 -9.80
C LEU A 95 -0.17 9.80 -10.38
N ALA A 96 0.57 10.63 -9.64
CA ALA A 96 0.96 11.97 -10.10
C ALA A 96 1.87 11.90 -11.34
N TYR A 97 2.82 10.96 -11.37
CA TYR A 97 3.66 10.72 -12.54
C TYR A 97 2.83 10.32 -13.75
N PHE A 98 1.91 9.36 -13.61
CA PHE A 98 1.04 8.94 -14.70
C PHE A 98 0.16 10.07 -15.21
N PHE A 99 -0.43 10.86 -14.31
CA PHE A 99 -1.22 12.04 -14.69
C PHE A 99 -0.39 13.05 -15.51
N TRP A 100 0.86 13.30 -15.10
CA TRP A 100 1.77 14.19 -15.80
C TRP A 100 2.14 13.69 -17.20
N THR A 101 2.43 12.38 -17.33
CA THR A 101 2.84 11.79 -18.62
C THR A 101 1.67 11.51 -19.58
N SER A 102 0.44 11.61 -19.10
CA SER A 102 -0.78 11.40 -19.91
C SER A 102 -1.32 12.67 -20.59
N GLN A 103 -0.65 13.82 -20.40
CA GLN A 103 -0.90 15.06 -21.14
C GLN A 103 -0.02 15.15 -22.38
#